data_AF-A0A0N8PU67-F1
#
_entry.id   AF-A0A0N8PU67-F1
#
_cell.length_a   1.000
_cell.length_b   1.000
_cell.length_c   1.000
_cell.angle_alpha   90.00
_cell.angle_beta   90.00
_cell.angle_gamma   90.00
#
_symmetry.space_group_name_H-M   'P 1'
#
loop_
_entity.id
_entity.type
_entity.pdbx_description
1 polymer ?
#
loop_
_entity_poly.entity_id
_entity_poly.type
_entity_poly.pdbx_seq_one_letter_code
_entity_poly.pdbx_strand_id
1 'polypeptide(L)'
;MTLRSKGSRKIVVGNEPYRGVISAASKGYLVLIAEHGQEKGRKLQVYIESDINDYWVDFPYVDSLNLKIVTPKDVATIISHAIEQGWNPKEKRPPMVFDWSGEVLAGR
;
A
#
# COMPACT_ATOMS: atom_id res chain seq x y z
N MET A 1 2.48 -13.07 -10.38
CA MET A 1 3.43 -13.31 -9.28
C MET A 1 2.71 -13.16 -7.94
N THR A 2 2.82 -14.10 -7.01
CA THR A 2 2.19 -14.03 -5.66
C THR A 2 3.18 -13.41 -4.68
N LEU A 3 2.73 -12.60 -3.71
CA LEU A 3 3.62 -12.02 -2.70
C LEU A 3 4.27 -13.16 -1.91
N ARG A 4 5.61 -13.11 -1.76
CA ARG A 4 6.32 -14.07 -0.90
C ARG A 4 5.88 -13.86 0.55
N SER A 5 5.80 -14.95 1.30
CA SER A 5 5.41 -14.92 2.72
C SER A 5 6.40 -14.15 3.60
N LYS A 6 7.68 -14.13 3.23
CA LYS A 6 8.73 -13.39 3.93
C LYS A 6 8.63 -11.90 3.60
N GLY A 7 8.36 -11.06 4.60
CA GLY A 7 8.24 -9.61 4.46
C GLY A 7 6.82 -9.09 4.19
N SER A 8 5.85 -9.98 3.92
CA SER A 8 4.43 -9.62 3.87
C SER A 8 3.78 -9.77 5.25
N ARG A 9 2.87 -8.86 5.60
CA ARG A 9 2.06 -8.92 6.81
C ARG A 9 0.67 -9.44 6.47
N LYS A 10 0.10 -10.26 7.35
CA LYS A 10 -1.32 -10.64 7.28
C LYS A 10 -2.17 -9.48 7.77
N ILE A 11 -3.21 -9.14 7.03
CA ILE A 11 -4.22 -8.17 7.42
C ILE A 11 -5.58 -8.86 7.34
N VAL A 12 -6.46 -8.62 8.30
CA VAL A 12 -7.84 -9.08 8.26
C VAL A 12 -8.72 -7.84 8.20
N VAL A 13 -9.56 -7.74 7.17
CA VAL A 13 -10.52 -6.64 7.01
C VAL A 13 -11.90 -7.27 6.87
N GLY A 14 -12.80 -6.90 7.80
CA GLY A 14 -14.04 -7.63 7.99
C GLY A 14 -13.76 -9.07 8.41
N ASN A 15 -14.06 -10.03 7.54
CA ASN A 15 -13.80 -11.46 7.75
C ASN A 15 -12.93 -12.09 6.65
N GLU A 16 -12.41 -11.29 5.71
CA GLU A 16 -11.58 -11.79 4.63
C GLU A 16 -10.09 -11.59 4.95
N PRO A 17 -9.24 -12.61 4.70
CA PRO A 17 -7.81 -12.49 4.91
C PRO A 17 -7.12 -11.83 3.72
N TYR A 18 -6.20 -10.92 4.01
CA TYR A 18 -5.35 -10.24 3.03
C TYR A 18 -3.87 -10.37 3.40
N ARG A 19 -3.01 -10.13 2.42
CA ARG A 19 -1.57 -9.96 2.62
C ARG A 19 -1.13 -8.65 2.01
N GLY A 20 -0.38 -7.87 2.79
CA GLY A 20 0.17 -6.59 2.37
C GLY A 20 1.69 -6.58 2.51
N VAL A 21 2.35 -5.90 1.59
CA VAL A 21 3.76 -5.49 1.73
C VAL A 21 3.86 -4.00 1.47
N ILE A 22 4.70 -3.33 2.26
CA ILE A 22 5.07 -1.93 2.03
C ILE A 22 6.52 -1.94 1.59
N SER A 23 6.81 -1.27 0.49
CA SER A 23 8.17 -1.11 -0.02
C SER A 23 8.39 0.34 -0.43
N ALA A 24 9.64 0.78 -0.42
CA ALA A 24 10.01 2.02 -1.11
C ALA A 24 9.71 1.88 -2.60
N ALA A 25 9.01 2.86 -3.17
CA ALA A 25 8.90 3.06 -4.61
C ALA A 25 9.90 4.15 -5.05
N SER A 26 9.79 4.64 -6.28
CA SER A 26 10.57 5.78 -6.77
C SER A 26 10.48 6.99 -5.84
N LYS A 27 11.51 7.86 -5.89
CA LYS A 27 11.69 9.07 -5.06
C LYS A 27 10.37 9.69 -4.57
N GLY A 28 10.19 9.73 -3.24
CA GLY A 28 9.07 10.40 -2.58
C GLY A 28 7.83 9.54 -2.32
N TYR A 29 7.84 8.24 -2.64
CA TYR A 29 6.65 7.39 -2.47
C TYR A 29 6.94 6.02 -1.87
N LEU A 30 6.18 5.64 -0.85
CA LEU A 30 6.01 4.24 -0.46
C LEU A 30 4.96 3.61 -1.37
N VAL A 31 5.08 2.33 -1.67
CA VAL A 31 4.02 1.55 -2.32
C VAL A 31 3.56 0.44 -1.39
N LEU A 32 2.26 0.44 -1.10
CA LEU A 32 1.55 -0.68 -0.48
C LEU A 32 1.04 -1.59 -1.61
N ILE A 33 1.43 -2.86 -1.57
CA ILE A 33 0.87 -3.89 -2.45
C ILE A 33 0.06 -4.86 -1.59
N ALA A 34 -1.24 -4.98 -1.87
CA ALA A 34 -2.12 -5.92 -1.20
C ALA A 34 -2.73 -6.95 -2.17
N GLU A 35 -2.90 -8.18 -1.69
CA GLU A 35 -3.60 -9.25 -2.40
C GLU A 35 -4.42 -10.11 -1.43
N HIS A 36 -5.38 -10.87 -1.94
CA HIS A 36 -6.15 -11.82 -1.12
C HIS A 36 -5.21 -12.86 -0.48
N GLY A 37 -5.47 -13.21 0.79
CA GLY A 37 -4.59 -14.05 1.58
C GLY A 37 -4.62 -15.53 1.21
N GLN A 38 -5.68 -15.98 0.54
CA GLN A 38 -5.93 -17.38 0.19
C GLN A 38 -6.08 -17.62 -1.32
N GLU A 39 -6.39 -16.57 -2.10
CA GLU A 39 -6.74 -16.69 -3.52
C GLU A 39 -5.84 -15.78 -4.36
N LYS A 40 -5.57 -16.18 -5.60
CA LYS A 40 -4.83 -15.34 -6.55
C LYS A 40 -5.81 -14.61 -7.45
N GLY A 41 -5.89 -13.29 -7.29
CA GLY A 41 -6.67 -12.42 -8.16
C GLY A 41 -6.01 -11.05 -8.31
N ARG A 42 -6.83 -10.01 -8.30
CA ARG A 42 -6.44 -8.64 -8.62
C ARG A 42 -5.66 -8.06 -7.45
N LYS A 43 -4.47 -7.55 -7.74
CA LYS A 43 -3.68 -6.83 -6.74
C LYS A 43 -4.18 -5.42 -6.56
N LEU A 44 -4.00 -4.90 -5.37
CA LEU A 44 -4.11 -3.49 -5.06
C LEU A 44 -2.69 -2.91 -4.96
N GLN A 45 -2.46 -1.77 -5.61
CA GLN A 45 -1.25 -0.99 -5.48
C GLN A 45 -1.62 0.42 -5.05
N VAL A 46 -1.09 0.87 -3.93
CA VAL A 46 -1.39 2.19 -3.39
C VAL A 46 -0.08 2.93 -3.16
N TYR A 47 0.07 4.06 -3.84
CA TYR A 47 1.20 4.96 -3.67
C TYR A 47 0.89 5.92 -2.51
N ILE A 48 1.81 5.99 -1.58
CA ILE A 48 1.70 6.78 -0.36
C ILE A 48 2.87 7.75 -0.39
N GLU A 49 2.56 9.04 -0.49
CA GLU A 49 3.59 10.07 -0.44
C GLU A 49 4.31 10.03 0.92
N SER A 50 5.63 9.92 0.86
CA SER A 50 6.51 9.88 2.02
C SER A 50 7.90 10.31 1.59
N ASP A 51 8.54 11.12 2.42
CA ASP A 51 9.95 11.46 2.25
C ASP A 51 10.78 10.23 2.59
N ILE A 52 10.98 9.35 1.61
CA ILE A 52 11.81 8.16 1.76
C ILE A 52 13.26 8.60 1.85
N ASN A 53 13.98 7.91 2.75
CA ASN A 53 15.38 8.04 3.13
C ASN A 53 16.41 8.21 1.99
N ASP A 54 16.05 8.07 0.71
CA ASP A 54 16.95 8.37 -0.43
C ASP A 54 17.47 9.82 -0.42
N TYR A 55 16.83 10.74 0.31
CA TYR A 55 17.28 12.12 0.48
C TYR A 55 18.31 12.34 1.61
N TRP A 56 18.59 11.34 2.46
CA TRP A 56 19.50 11.54 3.61
C TRP A 56 20.96 11.75 3.24
N VAL A 57 21.40 11.24 2.08
CA VAL A 57 22.79 11.41 1.64
C VAL A 57 23.01 12.80 1.02
N ASP A 58 21.97 13.40 0.44
CA ASP A 58 22.09 14.61 -0.38
C ASP A 58 21.68 15.92 0.34
N PHE A 59 20.99 15.85 1.49
CA PHE A 59 20.45 17.04 2.14
C PHE A 59 20.68 17.06 3.66
N PRO A 60 21.85 17.54 4.13
CA PRO A 60 22.17 17.63 5.56
C PRO A 60 21.41 18.75 6.32
N TYR A 61 20.57 19.53 5.64
CA TYR A 61 19.90 20.72 6.19
C TYR A 61 18.36 20.71 6.03
N VAL A 62 17.73 19.53 5.99
CA VAL A 62 16.25 19.45 5.97
C VAL A 62 15.73 19.39 7.41
N ASP A 63 15.05 20.46 7.85
CA ASP A 63 14.51 20.58 9.22
C ASP A 63 13.35 19.63 9.54
N SER A 64 12.67 19.09 8.52
CA SER A 64 11.55 18.16 8.71
C SER A 64 11.42 17.17 7.55
N LEU A 65 11.43 15.88 7.86
CA LEU A 65 11.14 14.79 6.92
C LEU A 65 9.74 14.25 7.19
N ASN A 66 8.92 14.12 6.15
CA ASN A 66 7.63 13.46 6.20
C ASN A 66 7.81 11.93 6.08
N LEU A 67 8.36 11.33 7.13
CA LEU A 67 8.48 9.87 7.27
C LEU A 67 7.11 9.29 7.63
N LYS A 68 6.28 9.03 6.62
CA LYS A 68 4.92 8.54 6.83
C LYS A 68 4.95 7.10 7.31
N ILE A 69 4.61 6.90 8.59
CA ILE A 69 4.47 5.57 9.18
C ILE A 69 3.11 5.01 8.78
N VAL A 70 3.11 4.00 7.92
CA VAL A 70 1.89 3.29 7.53
C VAL A 70 1.56 2.24 8.59
N THR A 71 0.52 2.48 9.38
CA THR A 71 0.08 1.56 10.43
C THR A 71 -0.79 0.43 9.88
N PRO A 72 -0.96 -0.69 10.60
CA PRO A 72 -1.91 -1.73 10.21
C PRO A 72 -3.36 -1.22 10.06
N LYS A 73 -3.73 -0.20 10.84
CA LYS A 73 -5.05 0.43 10.77
C LYS A 73 -5.22 1.18 9.44
N ASP A 74 -4.21 1.92 9.01
CA ASP A 74 -4.23 2.63 7.72
C ASP A 74 -4.36 1.64 6.55
N VAL A 75 -3.62 0.52 6.62
CA VAL A 75 -3.73 -0.55 5.61
C VAL A 75 -5.14 -1.12 5.56
N ALA A 76 -5.80 -1.33 6.71
CA ALA A 76 -7.18 -1.80 6.76
C ALA A 76 -8.14 -0.79 6.14
N THR A 77 -8.00 0.50 6.47
CA THR A 77 -8.81 1.58 5.89
C THR A 77 -8.65 1.67 4.38
N ILE A 78 -7.41 1.61 3.87
CA ILE A 78 -7.11 1.62 2.44
C ILE A 78 -7.79 0.45 1.72
N ILE A 79 -7.70 -0.75 2.28
CA ILE A 79 -8.35 -1.96 1.73
C ILE A 79 -9.87 -1.79 1.69
N SER A 80 -10.48 -1.29 2.78
CA SER A 80 -11.93 -1.03 2.84
C SER A 80 -12.36 -0.03 1.76
N HIS A 81 -11.70 1.13 1.68
CA HIS A 81 -12.01 2.14 0.66
C HIS A 81 -11.82 1.60 -0.77
N ALA A 82 -10.77 0.80 -1.01
CA ALA A 82 -10.55 0.22 -2.33
C ALA A 82 -11.68 -0.75 -2.73
N ILE A 83 -12.19 -1.55 -1.78
CA ILE A 83 -13.34 -2.45 -2.02
C ILE A 83 -14.59 -1.64 -2.36
N GLU A 84 -14.86 -0.56 -1.62
CA GLU A 84 -15.96 0.36 -1.90
C GLU A 84 -15.85 1.01 -3.29
N GLN A 85 -14.62 1.29 -3.73
CA GLN A 85 -14.33 1.80 -5.08
C GLN A 85 -14.28 0.70 -6.16
N GLY A 86 -14.69 -0.53 -5.85
CA GLY A 86 -14.85 -1.61 -6.83
C GLY A 86 -13.62 -2.49 -7.03
N TRP A 87 -12.63 -2.44 -6.13
CA TRP A 87 -11.55 -3.43 -6.13
C TRP A 87 -12.08 -4.80 -5.71
N ASN A 88 -12.08 -5.74 -6.67
CA ASN A 88 -12.37 -7.14 -6.39
C ASN A 88 -11.07 -7.97 -6.33
N PRO A 89 -10.64 -8.43 -5.15
CA PRO A 89 -9.37 -9.12 -4.96
C PRO A 89 -9.34 -10.54 -5.55
N LYS A 90 -10.51 -11.15 -5.82
CA LYS A 90 -10.62 -12.51 -6.39
C LYS A 90 -10.65 -12.51 -7.92
N GLU A 91 -10.92 -11.36 -8.54
CA GLU A 91 -10.99 -11.22 -9.98
C GLU A 91 -9.60 -11.28 -10.63
N LYS A 92 -9.41 -11.99 -11.74
CA LYS A 92 -8.11 -12.00 -12.44
C LYS A 92 -7.99 -10.81 -13.40
N ARG A 93 -7.56 -9.66 -12.87
CA ARG A 93 -7.31 -8.43 -13.63
C ARG A 93 -5.94 -7.81 -13.32
N PRO A 94 -5.47 -6.87 -14.16
CA PRO A 94 -4.32 -6.04 -13.83
C PRO A 94 -4.49 -5.32 -12.49
N PRO A 95 -3.38 -4.99 -11.80
CA PRO A 95 -3.44 -4.28 -10.53
C PRO A 95 -4.34 -3.04 -10.58
N MET A 96 -5.14 -2.82 -9.54
CA MET A 96 -5.83 -1.56 -9.34
C MET A 96 -4.89 -0.61 -8.62
N VAL A 97 -4.71 0.59 -9.18
CA VAL A 97 -3.72 1.56 -8.70
C VAL A 97 -4.43 2.77 -8.13
N PHE A 98 -3.98 3.21 -6.95
CA PHE A 98 -4.48 4.40 -6.27
C PHE A 98 -3.35 5.22 -5.69
N ASP A 99 -3.62 6.48 -5.42
CA ASP A 99 -2.82 7.37 -4.60
C ASP A 99 -3.51 7.59 -3.24
N TRP A 100 -2.73 7.64 -2.16
CA TRP A 100 -3.20 7.82 -0.79
C TRP A 100 -2.53 9.02 -0.11
N SER A 101 -3.33 10.06 0.14
CA SER A 101 -2.88 11.29 0.79
C SER A 101 -2.93 11.22 2.33
N GLY A 102 -3.37 10.11 2.93
CA GLY A 102 -3.50 9.95 4.38
C GLY A 102 -4.95 9.87 4.87
N GLU A 103 -5.88 10.45 4.11
CA GLU A 103 -7.31 10.43 4.42
C GLU A 103 -8.15 9.99 3.23
N VAL A 104 -7.69 10.24 2.00
CA VAL A 104 -8.45 10.00 0.76
C VAL A 104 -7.69 9.07 -0.17
N LEU A 105 -8.42 8.08 -0.71
CA LEU A 105 -7.96 7.18 -1.76
C LEU A 105 -8.45 7.71 -3.10
N ALA A 106 -7.52 8.19 -3.93
CA ALA A 106 -7.82 8.73 -5.25
C ALA A 106 -7.35 7.78 -6.36
N GLY A 107 -8.15 7.64 -7.42
CA GLY A 107 -7.75 6.89 -8.61
C GLY A 107 -6.56 7.55 -9.30
N ARG A 108 -5.60 6.75 -9.75
CA ARG A 108 -4.42 7.20 -10.49
C ARG A 108 -4.57 7.00 -11.99
#